data_AF-A0A526V073-F1
#
_entry.id   AF-A0A526V073-F1
#
_cell.length_a   1.000
_cell.length_b   1.000
_cell.length_c   1.000
_cell.angle_alpha   90.00
_cell.angle_beta   90.00
_cell.angle_gamma   90.00
#
_symmetry.space_group_name_H-M   'P 1'
#
loop_
_entity.id
_entity.type
_entity.pdbx_description
1 polymer ?
#
loop_
_entity_poly.entity_id
_entity_poly.type
_entity_poly.pdbx_seq_one_letter_code
_entity_poly.pdbx_strand_id
1 'polypeptide(L)' 'MSAVRLLDELSHAPQQSEWLDTILKGDCVAALDRLPEKSIDVIFADPPYNLQLDGDLHRPDQSKVDAVDDEWD' A
#
# COMPACT_ATOMS: atom_id res chain seq x y z
N MET A 1 49.02 -1.35 4.97
CA MET A 1 48.36 -0.34 4.10
C MET A 1 47.24 -0.91 3.23
N SER A 2 47.09 -2.24 3.08
CA SER A 2 46.08 -2.84 2.18
C SER A 2 44.72 -3.12 2.85
N ALA A 3 44.70 -3.58 4.12
CA ALA A 3 43.46 -3.94 4.81
C ALA A 3 42.54 -2.75 5.18
N VAL A 4 43.11 -1.54 5.33
CA VAL A 4 42.33 -0.32 5.65
C VAL A 4 41.48 0.12 4.46
N ARG A 5 42.01 -0.01 3.23
CA ARG A 5 41.25 0.31 2.01
C ARG A 5 40.07 -0.65 1.78
N LEU A 6 40.23 -1.92 2.16
CA LEU A 6 39.19 -2.94 2.01
C LEU A 6 37.98 -2.68 2.93
N LEU A 7 38.22 -2.14 4.13
CA LEU A 7 37.16 -1.79 5.07
C LEU A 7 36.39 -0.53 4.62
N ASP A 8 37.10 0.46 4.07
CA ASP A 8 36.46 1.63 3.44
C ASP A 8 35.64 1.24 2.21
N GLU A 9 36.06 0.26 1.39
CA GLU A 9 35.29 -0.17 0.22
C GLU A 9 34.02 -0.97 0.60
N LEU A 10 34.05 -1.74 1.68
CA LEU A 10 32.89 -2.49 2.19
C LEU A 10 31.85 -1.59 2.87
N SER A 11 32.24 -0.41 3.38
CA SER A 11 31.32 0.53 4.02
C SER A 11 30.46 1.35 3.04
N HIS A 12 30.67 1.19 1.73
CA HIS A 12 29.94 1.92 0.68
C HIS A 12 28.80 1.12 0.05
N ALA A 13 28.47 -0.08 0.54
CA ALA A 13 27.20 -0.70 0.19
C ALA A 13 26.08 0.23 0.67
N PRO A 14 25.14 0.65 -0.21
CA PRO A 14 24.06 1.52 0.22
C PRO A 14 23.27 0.80 1.32
N GLN A 15 23.22 1.41 2.50
CA GLN A 15 22.35 0.96 3.57
C GLN A 15 20.91 1.07 3.04
N GLN A 16 20.31 -0.06 2.70
CA GLN A 16 18.95 -0.09 2.17
C GLN A 16 18.02 0.45 3.26
N SER A 17 17.16 1.42 2.90
CA SER A 17 16.19 1.97 3.84
C SER A 17 15.30 0.86 4.40
N GLU A 18 15.03 0.87 5.70
CA GLU A 18 14.25 -0.18 6.39
C GLU A 18 12.81 -0.35 5.86
N TRP A 19 12.32 0.62 5.09
CA TRP A 19 10.97 0.61 4.50
C TRP A 19 10.91 0.05 3.07
N LEU A 20 12.05 -0.21 2.43
CA LEU A 20 12.07 -0.84 1.10
C LEU A 20 11.77 -2.34 1.23
N ASP A 21 11.05 -2.88 0.25
CA ASP A 21 10.67 -4.30 0.16
C ASP A 21 9.99 -4.85 1.44
N THR A 22 9.27 -3.99 2.16
CA THR A 22 8.73 -4.27 3.50
C THR A 22 7.23 -4.05 3.58
N ILE A 23 6.53 -4.89 4.36
CA ILE A 23 5.11 -4.73 4.69
C ILE A 23 4.97 -3.95 6.00
N LEU A 24 4.43 -2.74 5.93
CA LEU A 24 4.14 -1.92 7.10
C LEU A 24 2.71 -2.18 7.60
N LYS A 25 2.56 -2.96 8.67
CA LYS A 25 1.25 -3.25 9.28
C LYS A 25 0.81 -2.14 10.22
N GLY A 26 -0.41 -1.62 10.04
CA GLY A 26 -1.03 -0.65 10.95
C GLY A 26 -1.95 0.33 10.24
N ASP A 27 -2.22 1.45 10.91
CA ASP A 27 -2.89 2.60 10.30
C ASP A 27 -2.01 3.22 9.19
N CYS A 28 -2.59 3.46 8.02
CA CYS A 28 -1.83 3.91 6.86
C CYS A 28 -1.37 5.36 6.98
N VAL A 29 -2.15 6.24 7.64
CA VAL A 29 -1.79 7.65 7.82
C VAL A 29 -0.56 7.76 8.72
N ALA A 30 -0.63 7.14 9.90
CA ALA A 30 0.49 7.12 10.83
C ALA A 30 1.74 6.43 10.26
N ALA A 31 1.58 5.46 9.36
CA ALA A 31 2.69 4.81 8.67
C ALA A 31 3.36 5.73 7.63
N LEU A 32 2.55 6.39 6.79
CA LEU A 32 3.03 7.32 5.77
C LEU A 32 3.71 8.54 6.39
N ASP A 33 3.22 9.05 7.53
CA ASP A 33 3.84 10.17 8.26
C ASP A 33 5.26 9.89 8.76
N ARG A 34 5.65 8.62 8.89
CA ARG A 34 7.02 8.24 9.29
C ARG A 34 7.99 8.12 8.11
N LEU A 35 7.48 8.13 6.88
CA LEU A 35 8.32 8.06 5.69
C LEU A 35 8.91 9.45 5.38
N PRO A 36 10.13 9.51 4.81
CA PRO A 36 10.69 10.78 4.37
C PRO A 36 9.80 11.45 3.32
N GLU A 37 9.75 12.79 3.33
CA GLU A 37 9.00 13.52 2.30
C GLU A 37 9.59 13.24 0.90
N LYS A 38 8.70 13.18 -0.11
CA LYS A 38 9.08 13.00 -1.53
C LYS A 38 9.90 11.73 -1.79
N SER A 39 9.68 10.67 -1.01
CA SER A 39 10.41 9.40 -1.13
C SER A 39 9.72 8.32 -1.96
N ILE A 40 8.51 8.58 -2.46
CA ILE A 40 7.68 7.60 -3.17
C ILE A 40 7.39 8.09 -4.58
N ASP A 41 7.74 7.30 -5.58
CA ASP A 41 7.52 7.63 -6.99
C ASP A 41 6.08 7.41 -7.45
N VAL A 42 5.45 6.32 -6.98
CA VAL A 42 4.11 5.89 -7.38
C VAL A 42 3.36 5.31 -6.18
N ILE A 43 2.08 5.66 -6.06
CA ILE A 43 1.17 5.11 -5.05
C ILE A 43 -0.01 4.46 -5.78
N PHE A 44 -0.30 3.21 -5.42
CA PHE A 44 -1.57 2.57 -5.75
C PHE A 44 -2.37 2.44 -4.44
N ALA A 45 -3.61 2.93 -4.45
CA ALA A 45 -4.46 2.92 -3.27
C ALA A 45 -5.88 2.51 -3.64
N ASP A 46 -6.42 1.58 -2.85
CA ASP A 46 -7.80 1.12 -2.93
C ASP A 46 -8.49 1.41 -1.58
N PRO A 47 -8.91 2.66 -1.33
CA PRO A 47 -9.51 3.05 -0.05
C PRO A 47 -10.96 2.52 0.07
N PRO A 48 -11.55 2.48 1.28
CA PRO A 48 -12.96 2.12 1.44
C PRO A 48 -13.90 3.06 0.66
N TYR A 49 -14.79 2.49 -0.16
CA TYR A 49 -15.67 3.29 -1.03
C TYR A 49 -16.93 3.84 -0.33
N ASN A 50 -17.15 3.46 0.94
CA ASN A 50 -18.30 3.89 1.73
C ASN A 50 -19.62 3.81 0.95
N LEU A 51 -19.89 2.66 0.30
CA LEU A 51 -21.02 2.51 -0.61
C LEU A 51 -22.39 2.56 0.06
N GLN A 52 -22.44 2.53 1.40
CA GLN A 52 -23.67 2.62 2.20
C GLN A 52 -24.75 1.64 1.72
N LEU A 53 -24.33 0.44 1.27
CA LEU A 53 -25.21 -0.64 0.81
C LEU A 53 -25.80 -1.38 2.01
N ASP A 54 -26.51 -0.66 2.87
CA ASP A 54 -27.38 -1.27 3.87
C ASP A 54 -28.76 -1.50 3.23
N GLY A 55 -29.02 -2.75 2.88
CA GLY A 55 -30.30 -3.20 2.32
C GLY A 55 -30.25 -3.57 0.83
N ASP A 56 -31.42 -3.90 0.29
CA ASP A 56 -31.57 -4.27 -1.11
C ASP A 56 -31.38 -3.03 -2.01
N LEU A 57 -30.52 -3.17 -3.03
CA LEU A 57 -30.37 -2.14 -4.05
C LEU A 57 -31.55 -2.24 -5.03
N HIS A 58 -32.25 -1.12 -5.25
CA HIS A 58 -33.35 -1.03 -6.21
C HIS A 58 -32.96 -0.16 -7.41
N ARG A 59 -33.42 -0.55 -8.60
CA ARG A 59 -33.34 0.27 -9.81
C ARG A 59 -34.37 1.42 -9.76
N PRO A 60 -34.29 2.42 -10.65
CA PRO A 60 -35.25 3.52 -10.70
C PRO A 60 -36.71 3.09 -10.93
N ASP A 61 -36.93 1.92 -11.52
CA ASP A 61 -38.26 1.31 -11.73
C ASP A 61 -38.76 0.49 -10.52
N GLN A 62 -38.08 0.57 -9.37
CA GLN A 62 -38.31 -0.17 -8.12
C GLN A 62 -38.03 -1.69 -8.19
N SER A 63 -37.56 -2.22 -9.32
CA SER A 63 -37.10 -3.61 -9.38
C SER A 63 -35.84 -3.82 -8.53
N LYS A 64 -35.69 -4.99 -7.93
CA LYS A 64 -34.49 -5.38 -7.18
C LYS A 64 -33.32 -5.55 -8.14
N VAL A 65 -32.13 -5.06 -7.77
CA VAL A 65 -30.91 -5.32 -8.51
C VAL A 65 -30.56 -6.80 -8.40
N ASP A 66 -30.51 -7.46 -9.55
CA ASP A 66 -29.97 -8.80 -9.72
C ASP A 66 -28.44 -8.68 -9.69
N ALA A 67 -27.83 -9.11 -8.59
CA ALA A 67 -26.38 -9.06 -8.41
C ALA A 67 -25.70 -10.17 -9.23
N VAL A 68 -24.39 -10.06 -9.41
CA VAL A 68 -23.60 -11.16 -9.98
C VAL A 68 -23.52 -12.27 -8.92
N ASP A 69 -23.80 -13.51 -9.31
CA ASP A 69 -23.88 -14.70 -8.44
C ASP A 69 -22.90 -15.80 -8.86
N ASP A 70 -21.91 -15.46 -9.69
CA ASP A 70 -20.91 -16.40 -10.17
C ASP A 70 -19.98 -16.88 -9.04
N GLU A 71 -19.51 -18.13 -9.12
CA GLU A 71 -18.62 -18.73 -8.09
C GLU A 71 -17.24 -18.05 -7.95
N TRP A 72 -16.89 -17.15 -8.87
CA TRP A 72 -15.64 -16.40 -8.85
C TRP A 72 -15.79 -14.99 -8.30
N ASP A 73 -17.03 -14.57 -7.98
CA ASP A 73 -17.35 -13.37 -7.21
C ASP A 73 -17.24 -13.66 -5.69
#